data_AF-H1LFL2-F1
#
_entry.id   AF-H1LFL2-F1
#
_cell.length_a   1.000
_cell.length_b   1.000
_cell.length_c   1.000
_cell.angle_alpha   90.00
_cell.angle_beta   90.00
_cell.angle_gamma   90.00
#
_symmetry.space_group_name_H-M   'P 1'
#
loop_
_entity.id
_entity.type
_entity.pdbx_description
1 polymer ?
#
loop_
_entity_poly.entity_id
_entity_poly.type
_entity_poly.pdbx_seq_one_letter_code
_entity_poly.pdbx_strand_id
1 'polypeptide(L)'
;MTNLVTETLVDLLGSLIIIGMIVMLACVSKTSAVAIATGIVVCFVGQGVSELLLKAAGSLSVILKWNPFNMLFLSNEWSNPSYDHNTLLSLPSLIWGNVIYALVFLVLGYEMFKHKPI
;
A
#
# COMPACT_ATOMS: atom_id res chain seq x y z
N MET A 1 -3.66 -22.46 12.98
CA MET A 1 -2.18 -22.35 12.94
C MET A 1 -1.81 -21.97 11.53
N THR A 2 -1.55 -20.69 11.29
CA THR A 2 -0.97 -20.25 10.02
C THR A 2 0.50 -20.67 9.99
N ASN A 3 0.97 -21.12 8.82
CA ASN A 3 2.34 -21.58 8.67
C ASN A 3 3.28 -20.37 8.65
N LEU A 4 4.46 -20.46 9.26
CA LEU A 4 5.47 -19.39 9.20
C LEU A 4 5.76 -18.94 7.76
N VAL A 5 5.78 -19.89 6.83
CA VAL A 5 5.97 -19.62 5.40
C VAL A 5 4.85 -18.73 4.85
N THR A 6 3.59 -18.98 5.20
CA THR A 6 2.46 -18.18 4.70
C THR A 6 2.48 -16.75 5.25
N GLU A 7 2.86 -16.55 6.52
CA GLU A 7 3.01 -15.21 7.10
C GLU A 7 4.09 -14.42 6.35
N THR A 8 5.26 -15.03 6.13
CA THR A 8 6.36 -14.34 5.43
C THR A 8 6.02 -13.98 3.98
N LEU A 9 5.21 -14.80 3.30
CA LEU A 9 4.75 -14.49 1.94
C LEU A 9 3.78 -13.30 1.93
N VAL A 10 2.92 -13.20 2.93
CA VAL A 10 1.97 -12.08 3.07
C VAL A 10 2.71 -10.79 3.38
N ASP A 11 3.68 -10.83 4.29
CA ASP A 11 4.56 -9.68 4.58
C ASP A 11 5.36 -9.25 3.34
N LEU A 12 5.87 -10.21 2.57
CA LEU A 12 6.56 -9.92 1.32
C LEU A 12 5.63 -9.21 0.33
N LEU A 13 4.38 -9.67 0.18
CA LEU A 13 3.37 -9.01 -0.66
C LEU A 13 3.06 -7.59 -0.18
N GLY A 14 2.89 -7.38 1.13
CA GLY A 14 2.70 -6.04 1.70
C GLY A 14 3.91 -5.13 1.50
N SER A 15 5.13 -5.68 1.50
CA SER A 15 6.33 -4.90 1.20
C SER A 15 6.44 -4.50 -0.27
N LEU A 16 5.92 -5.32 -1.20
CA LEU A 16 6.01 -5.05 -2.65
C LEU A 16 5.23 -3.80 -3.07
N ILE A 17 4.05 -3.56 -2.49
CA ILE A 17 3.30 -2.31 -2.76
C ILE A 17 4.05 -1.09 -2.25
N ILE A 18 4.70 -1.19 -1.07
CA ILE A 18 5.51 -0.11 -0.49
C ILE A 18 6.71 0.19 -1.39
N ILE A 19 7.44 -0.85 -1.82
CA ILE A 19 8.59 -0.70 -2.72
C ILE A 19 8.16 -0.06 -4.03
N GLY A 20 7.08 -0.54 -4.65
CA GLY A 20 6.54 0.05 -5.87
C GLY A 20 6.20 1.53 -5.70
N MET A 21 5.55 1.89 -4.60
CA MET A 21 5.19 3.28 -4.29
C MET A 21 6.43 4.17 -4.09
N ILE A 22 7.44 3.69 -3.36
CA ILE A 22 8.71 4.42 -3.15
C ILE A 22 9.46 4.60 -4.47
N VAL A 23 9.52 3.57 -5.32
CA VAL A 23 10.13 3.67 -6.65
C VAL A 23 9.43 4.74 -7.49
N MET A 24 8.09 4.74 -7.50
CA MET A 24 7.32 5.77 -8.21
C MET A 24 7.62 7.17 -7.66
N LEU A 25 7.62 7.34 -6.33
CA LEU A 25 7.94 8.62 -5.68
C LEU A 25 9.38 9.06 -5.98
N ALA A 26 10.34 8.13 -6.02
CA ALA A 26 11.72 8.41 -6.37
C ALA A 26 11.87 8.90 -7.81
N CYS A 27 11.10 8.36 -8.75
CA CYS A 27 11.11 8.79 -10.15
C CYS A 27 10.53 10.20 -10.32
N VAL A 28 9.51 10.55 -9.54
CA VAL A 28 8.88 11.89 -9.55
C VAL A 28 9.71 12.92 -8.78
N SER A 29 10.47 12.48 -7.77
CA SER A 29 11.26 13.37 -6.92
C SER A 29 12.44 13.99 -7.67
N LYS A 30 12.64 15.29 -7.46
CA LYS A 30 13.78 16.02 -8.04
C LYS A 30 15.11 15.67 -7.38
N THR A 31 15.08 15.23 -6.12
CA THR A 31 16.27 14.85 -5.34
C THR A 31 16.02 13.54 -4.59
N SER A 32 17.08 12.75 -4.40
CA SER A 32 17.03 11.49 -3.65
C SER A 32 16.61 11.69 -2.19
N ALA A 33 16.99 12.81 -1.57
CA ALA A 33 16.59 13.16 -0.21
C ALA A 33 15.06 13.31 -0.06
N VAL A 34 14.39 13.94 -1.02
CA VAL A 34 12.93 14.12 -1.01
C VAL A 34 12.24 12.77 -1.18
N ALA A 35 12.74 11.90 -2.06
CA ALA A 35 12.22 10.55 -2.26
C ALA A 35 12.28 9.70 -0.99
N ILE A 36 13.44 9.73 -0.30
CA ILE A 36 13.64 8.98 0.94
C ILE A 36 12.72 9.51 2.04
N ALA A 37 12.65 10.83 2.22
CA ALA A 37 11.81 11.45 3.24
C ALA A 37 10.31 11.14 3.02
N THR A 38 9.83 11.24 1.77
CA THR A 38 8.43 10.89 1.44
C THR A 38 8.15 9.41 1.61
N GLY A 39 9.09 8.53 1.23
CA GLY A 39 8.97 7.09 1.47
C GLY A 39 8.83 6.75 2.96
N ILE A 40 9.65 7.36 3.82
CA ILE A 40 9.56 7.19 5.28
C ILE A 40 8.18 7.62 5.79
N VAL A 41 7.71 8.82 5.39
CA VAL A 41 6.39 9.30 5.79
C VAL A 41 5.29 8.32 5.37
N VAL A 42 5.33 7.83 4.14
CA VAL A 42 4.34 6.86 3.63
C VAL A 42 4.33 5.56 4.43
N CYS A 43 5.49 4.99 4.75
CA CYS A 43 5.58 3.74 5.51
C CYS A 43 4.96 3.85 6.91
N PHE A 44 5.22 4.96 7.61
CA PHE A 44 4.77 5.13 9.00
C PHE A 44 3.38 5.74 9.11
N VAL A 45 3.01 6.63 8.19
CA VAL A 45 1.77 7.42 8.26
C VAL A 45 0.67 6.84 7.38
N GLY A 46 1.00 6.03 6.38
CA GLY A 46 0.06 5.50 5.40
C GLY A 46 -1.13 4.76 6.03
N GLN A 47 -0.86 3.81 6.92
CA GLN A 47 -1.91 3.05 7.61
C GLN A 47 -2.88 3.96 8.37
N GLY A 48 -2.37 4.90 9.18
CA GLY A 48 -3.20 5.85 9.93
C GLY A 48 -4.00 6.81 9.04
N VAL A 49 -3.45 7.20 7.89
CA VAL A 49 -4.16 8.00 6.89
C VAL A 49 -5.34 7.23 6.31
N SER A 50 -5.18 5.93 6.04
CA SER A 50 -6.29 5.10 5.56
C SER A 50 -7.43 5.00 6.58
N GLU A 51 -7.12 4.74 7.85
CA GLU A 51 -8.14 4.65 8.91
C GLU A 51 -8.92 5.96 9.07
N LEU A 52 -8.22 7.09 9.07
CA LEU A 52 -8.85 8.41 9.14
C LEU A 52 -9.69 8.69 7.89
N LEU A 53 -9.20 8.34 6.71
CA LEU A 53 -9.94 8.48 5.45
C LEU A 53 -11.22 7.65 5.47
N LEU A 54 -11.17 6.39 5.90
CA LEU A 54 -12.35 5.53 5.94
C LEU A 54 -13.36 5.97 6.99
N LYS A 55 -12.89 6.45 8.14
CA LYS A 55 -13.74 7.03 9.18
C LYS A 55 -14.45 8.31 8.70
N ALA A 56 -13.77 9.13 7.89
CA ALA A 56 -14.33 10.35 7.32
C ALA A 56 -15.20 10.10 6.06
N ALA A 57 -15.01 8.98 5.37
CA ALA A 57 -15.61 8.70 4.06
C ALA A 57 -17.13 8.45 4.10
N GLY A 58 -17.70 8.03 5.23
CA GLY A 58 -19.14 7.77 5.35
C GLY A 58 -19.67 6.85 4.24
N SER A 59 -20.58 7.35 3.39
CA SER A 59 -21.15 6.62 2.25
C SER A 59 -20.17 6.35 1.10
N LEU A 60 -19.08 7.11 1.01
CA LEU A 60 -18.02 6.93 0.02
C LEU A 60 -17.04 5.79 0.38
N SER A 61 -17.21 5.18 1.55
CA SER A 61 -16.40 4.06 2.05
C SER A 61 -16.34 2.88 1.07
N VAL A 62 -17.38 2.63 0.27
CA VAL A 62 -17.44 1.54 -0.73
C VAL A 62 -16.32 1.65 -1.76
N ILE A 63 -15.93 2.88 -2.13
CA ILE A 63 -14.88 3.16 -3.12
C ILE A 63 -13.56 3.45 -2.40
N LEU A 64 -13.60 4.26 -1.33
CA LEU A 64 -12.39 4.69 -0.61
C LEU A 64 -11.68 3.53 0.11
N LYS A 65 -12.37 2.44 0.43
CA LYS A 65 -11.77 1.22 0.98
C LYS A 65 -10.75 0.57 0.05
N TRP A 66 -10.81 0.83 -1.25
CA TRP A 66 -9.83 0.32 -2.19
C TRP A 66 -8.54 1.14 -2.24
N ASN A 67 -8.36 2.14 -1.37
CA ASN A 67 -7.16 2.96 -1.41
C ASN A 67 -5.87 2.13 -1.13
N PRO A 68 -4.72 2.51 -1.73
CA PRO A 68 -3.47 1.74 -1.60
C PRO A 68 -2.92 1.72 -0.16
N PHE A 69 -3.28 2.68 0.68
CA PHE A 69 -2.88 2.69 2.08
C PHE A 69 -3.66 1.66 2.91
N ASN A 70 -4.91 1.37 2.55
CA ASN A 70 -5.72 0.32 3.16
C ASN A 70 -5.10 -1.06 2.89
N MET A 71 -4.48 -1.22 1.73
CA MET A 71 -3.80 -2.46 1.35
C MET A 71 -2.57 -2.75 2.23
N LEU A 72 -2.03 -1.74 2.94
CA LEU A 72 -0.93 -1.91 3.89
C LEU A 72 -1.32 -2.66 5.17
N PHE A 73 -2.63 -2.86 5.41
CA PHE A 73 -3.13 -3.62 6.57
C PHE A 73 -3.13 -5.13 6.35
N LEU A 74 -2.71 -5.63 5.18
CA LEU A 74 -2.76 -7.05 4.83
C LEU A 74 -2.11 -7.96 5.88
N SER A 75 -0.90 -7.63 6.32
CA SER A 75 -0.18 -8.40 7.35
C SER A 75 -0.92 -8.38 8.69
N ASN A 76 -1.51 -7.24 9.05
CA ASN A 76 -2.24 -7.08 10.31
C ASN A 76 -3.55 -7.89 10.31
N GLU A 77 -4.31 -7.85 9.22
CA GLU A 77 -5.54 -8.62 9.01
C GLU A 77 -5.29 -10.13 8.96
N TRP A 78 -4.19 -10.53 8.31
CA TRP A 78 -3.80 -11.92 8.20
C TRP A 78 -3.43 -12.53 9.56
N SER A 79 -2.72 -11.76 10.40
CA SER A 79 -2.36 -12.18 11.76
C SER A 79 -3.55 -12.11 12.72
N ASN A 80 -4.42 -11.11 12.57
CA ASN A 80 -5.57 -10.87 13.45
C ASN A 80 -6.84 -10.54 12.65
N PRO A 81 -7.79 -11.50 12.52
CA PRO A 81 -9.05 -11.30 11.79
C PRO A 81 -9.98 -10.23 12.39
N SER A 82 -9.69 -9.73 13.59
CA SER A 82 -10.45 -8.65 14.23
C SER A 82 -10.22 -7.27 13.58
N TYR A 83 -9.23 -7.15 12.68
CA TYR A 83 -8.95 -5.90 11.98
C TYR A 83 -9.96 -5.59 10.86
N ASP A 84 -10.81 -6.55 10.47
CA ASP A 84 -11.76 -6.46 9.34
C ASP A 84 -12.67 -5.20 9.43
N HIS A 85 -12.87 -4.71 10.67
CA HIS A 85 -13.61 -3.49 10.97
C HIS A 85 -12.93 -2.19 10.51
N ASN A 86 -11.60 -2.17 10.46
CA ASN A 86 -10.80 -1.01 10.06
C ASN A 86 -10.66 -0.93 8.54
N THR A 87 -10.57 -2.07 7.85
CA THR A 87 -10.32 -2.12 6.41
C THR A 87 -11.59 -2.21 5.56
N LEU A 88 -12.71 -2.69 6.13
CA LEU A 88 -13.99 -2.91 5.44
C LEU A 88 -13.85 -3.79 4.18
N LEU A 89 -12.77 -4.58 4.10
CA LEU A 89 -12.39 -5.40 2.96
C LEU A 89 -12.06 -6.82 3.42
N SER A 90 -12.64 -7.81 2.74
CA SER A 90 -12.26 -9.18 2.98
C SER A 90 -10.79 -9.43 2.61
N LEU A 91 -10.14 -10.31 3.37
CA LEU A 91 -8.74 -10.71 3.19
C LEU A 91 -8.34 -11.08 1.73
N PRO A 92 -9.15 -11.83 0.94
CA PRO A 92 -8.81 -12.13 -0.45
C PRO A 92 -8.79 -10.89 -1.36
N SER A 93 -9.70 -9.92 -1.13
CA SER A 93 -9.70 -8.67 -1.89
C SER A 93 -8.49 -7.80 -1.59
N LEU A 94 -7.94 -7.92 -0.38
CA LEU A 94 -6.78 -7.18 0.10
C LEU A 94 -5.47 -7.74 -0.51
N ILE A 95 -5.40 -9.06 -0.71
CA ILE A 95 -4.31 -9.72 -1.44
C ILE A 95 -4.30 -9.26 -2.91
N TRP A 96 -5.44 -9.35 -3.59
CA TRP A 96 -5.54 -8.92 -4.99
C TRP A 96 -5.28 -7.42 -5.15
N GLY A 97 -5.75 -6.61 -4.22
CA GLY A 97 -5.45 -5.18 -4.17
C GLY A 97 -3.94 -4.92 -4.09
N ASN A 98 -3.21 -5.59 -3.20
CA ASN A 98 -1.75 -5.47 -3.11
C ASN A 98 -1.05 -5.76 -4.44
N VAL A 99 -1.41 -6.87 -5.09
CA VAL A 99 -0.82 -7.27 -6.38
C VAL A 99 -1.11 -6.23 -7.47
N ILE A 100 -2.37 -5.80 -7.59
CA ILE A 100 -2.78 -4.81 -8.60
C ILE A 100 -2.07 -3.48 -8.37
N TYR A 101 -2.08 -2.97 -7.13
CA TYR A 101 -1.43 -1.70 -6.82
C TYR A 101 0.09 -1.74 -6.97
N ALA A 102 0.74 -2.84 -6.58
CA ALA A 102 2.17 -3.01 -6.82
C ALA A 102 2.51 -2.92 -8.32
N LEU A 103 1.76 -3.62 -9.18
CA LEU A 103 1.93 -3.53 -10.63
C LEU A 103 1.67 -2.11 -11.15
N VAL A 104 0.60 -1.45 -10.71
CA VAL A 104 0.28 -0.07 -11.11
C VAL A 104 1.41 0.88 -10.73
N PHE A 105 1.93 0.83 -9.50
CA PHE A 105 3.01 1.72 -9.08
C PHE A 105 4.32 1.45 -9.82
N LEU A 106 4.63 0.19 -10.13
CA LEU A 106 5.81 -0.16 -10.92
C LEU A 106 5.70 0.35 -12.36
N VAL A 107 4.54 0.17 -13.00
CA VAL A 107 4.28 0.66 -14.37
C VAL A 107 4.33 2.19 -14.41
N LEU A 108 3.68 2.86 -13.46
CA LEU A 108 3.74 4.32 -13.35
C LEU A 108 5.16 4.81 -13.07
N GLY A 109 5.89 4.15 -12.17
CA GLY A 109 7.29 4.47 -11.90
C GLY A 109 8.16 4.32 -13.14
N TYR A 110 7.96 3.26 -13.93
CA TYR A 110 8.65 3.04 -15.19
C TYR A 110 8.36 4.13 -16.23
N GLU A 111 7.08 4.48 -16.44
CA GLU A 111 6.70 5.54 -17.37
C GLU A 111 7.27 6.90 -16.94
N MET A 112 7.20 7.23 -15.65
CA MET A 112 7.79 8.47 -15.12
C MET A 112 9.31 8.52 -15.31
N PHE A 113 10.00 7.39 -15.14
CA PHE A 113 11.44 7.28 -15.40
C PHE A 113 11.77 7.51 -16.87
N LYS A 114 11.02 6.89 -17.78
CA LYS A 114 11.20 7.01 -19.24
C LYS A 114 11.02 8.44 -19.74
N HIS A 115 10.11 9.21 -19.13
CA HIS A 115 9.82 10.59 -19.51
C HIS A 115 10.66 11.64 -18.76
N LYS A 116 11.57 11.23 -17.87
CA LYS A 116 12.44 12.16 -17.16
C LYS A 116 13.55 12.62 -18.12
N PRO A 117 13.64 13.94 -18.43
CA PRO A 117 14.74 14.44 -19.25
C PRO A 117 16.06 14.21 -18.50
N ILE A 118 17.06 13.71 -19.24
CA ILE A 118 18.43 13.46 -18.76
C ILE A 118 19.10 14.79 -18.43
#